data_AF-A0A559JSS6-F1
#
_entry.id   AF-A0A559JSS6-F1
#
_cell.length_a   1.000
_cell.length_b   1.000
_cell.length_c   1.000
_cell.angle_alpha   90.00
_cell.angle_beta   90.00
_cell.angle_gamma   90.00
#
_symmetry.space_group_name_H-M   'P 1'
#
loop_
_entity.id
_entity.type
_entity.pdbx_description
1 polymer ?
#
loop_
_entity_poly.entity_id
_entity_poly.type
_entity_poly.pdbx_seq_one_letter_code
_entity_poly.pdbx_strand_id
1 'polypeptide(L)'
;MLFIKTVNLAIRFLLELCVLAALGYGGFHFGAGSLITKLALGIGSPLLIAILWGTFIAPKATLLLPEPYRFILECLIFGAASSALYLVGETNLAMILGVLFLINRIQLSIWKQ
;
A
#
# COMPACT_ATOMS: atom_id res chain seq x y z
N MET A 1 8.87 -6.56 -24.64
CA MET A 1 8.01 -5.57 -23.93
C MET A 1 6.91 -6.22 -23.09
N LEU A 2 6.19 -7.22 -23.60
CA LEU A 2 5.06 -7.83 -22.88
C LEU A 2 5.47 -8.50 -21.56
N PHE A 3 6.58 -9.26 -21.55
CA PHE A 3 7.14 -9.90 -20.35
C PHE A 3 7.41 -8.89 -19.22
N ILE A 4 8.10 -7.79 -19.55
CA ILE A 4 8.46 -6.74 -18.60
C ILE A 4 7.22 -6.08 -17.98
N LYS A 5 6.18 -5.84 -18.79
CA LYS A 5 4.89 -5.31 -18.33
C LYS A 5 4.17 -6.24 -17.35
N THR A 6 4.21 -7.56 -17.59
CA THR A 6 3.64 -8.56 -16.70
C THR A 6 4.39 -8.63 -15.37
N VAL A 7 5.73 -8.60 -15.41
CA VAL A 7 6.56 -8.56 -14.20
C VAL A 7 6.25 -7.31 -13.38
N ASN A 8 6.10 -6.15 -14.02
CA ASN A 8 5.78 -4.90 -13.30
C ASN A 8 4.40 -4.95 -12.61
N LEU A 9 3.40 -5.57 -13.25
CA LEU A 9 2.09 -5.81 -12.63
C LEU A 9 2.16 -6.81 -11.47
N ALA A 10 2.98 -7.86 -11.59
CA ALA A 10 3.20 -8.80 -10.49
C ALA A 10 3.88 -8.13 -9.30
N ILE A 11 4.88 -7.28 -9.55
CA ILE A 11 5.53 -6.46 -8.51
C ILE A 11 4.51 -5.52 -7.88
N ARG A 12 3.65 -4.88 -8.67
CA ARG A 12 2.58 -4.00 -8.16
C ARG A 12 1.66 -4.75 -7.21
N PHE A 13 1.20 -5.93 -7.60
CA PHE A 13 0.35 -6.77 -6.76
C PHE A 13 1.05 -7.17 -5.46
N LEU A 14 2.33 -7.54 -5.54
CA LEU A 14 3.12 -7.88 -4.35
C LEU A 14 3.25 -6.68 -3.40
N LEU A 15 3.46 -5.48 -3.95
CA LEU A 15 3.51 -4.24 -3.17
C LEU A 15 2.19 -3.93 -2.47
N GLU A 16 1.06 -4.17 -3.13
CA GLU A 16 -0.27 -4.02 -2.53
C GLU A 16 -0.45 -4.96 -1.33
N LEU A 17 -0.01 -6.21 -1.43
CA LEU A 17 -0.02 -7.15 -0.31
C LEU A 17 0.92 -6.70 0.82
N CYS A 18 2.11 -6.19 0.48
CA CYS A 18 3.06 -5.67 1.48
C CYS A 18 2.49 -4.48 2.25
N VAL A 19 1.76 -3.58 1.58
CA VAL A 19 1.08 -2.45 2.24
C VAL A 19 0.06 -2.92 3.26
N LEU A 20 -0.80 -3.88 2.88
CA LEU A 20 -1.81 -4.42 3.78
C LEU A 20 -1.16 -5.13 4.98
N ALA A 21 -0.11 -5.92 4.74
CA ALA A 21 0.65 -6.58 5.80
C ALA A 21 1.33 -5.58 6.74
N ALA A 22 1.97 -4.54 6.18
CA ALA A 22 2.65 -3.49 6.94
C ALA A 22 1.70 -2.72 7.85
N LEU A 23 0.54 -2.32 7.32
CA LEU A 23 -0.48 -1.61 8.09
C LEU A 23 -1.12 -2.49 9.17
N GLY A 24 -1.36 -3.77 8.86
CA GLY A 24 -1.86 -4.70 9.86
C GLY A 24 -0.85 -4.92 10.98
N TYR A 25 0.40 -5.19 10.62
CA TYR A 25 1.50 -5.36 11.57
C TYR A 25 1.71 -4.12 12.44
N GLY A 26 1.73 -2.93 11.83
CA GLY A 26 1.79 -1.65 12.53
C GLY A 26 0.60 -1.45 13.49
N GLY A 27 -0.62 -1.70 13.02
CA GLY A 27 -1.84 -1.57 13.81
C GLY A 27 -1.85 -2.47 15.05
N PHE A 28 -1.33 -3.70 14.96
CA PHE A 28 -1.17 -4.59 16.11
C PHE A 28 -0.11 -4.10 17.11
N HIS A 29 0.93 -3.42 16.64
CA HIS A 29 1.97 -2.83 17.49
C HIS A 29 1.52 -1.55 18.21
N PHE A 30 0.75 -0.68 17.55
CA PHE A 30 0.28 0.59 18.15
C PHE A 30 -0.89 0.44 19.12
N GLY A 31 -1.61 -0.69 19.10
CA GLY A 31 -2.70 -0.93 20.03
C GLY A 31 -2.22 -1.09 21.48
N ALA A 32 -2.21 0.00 22.25
CA ALA A 32 -1.89 -0.04 23.68
C ALA A 32 -3.11 -0.52 24.51
N GLY A 33 -2.86 -1.43 25.47
CA GLY A 33 -3.72 -1.66 26.64
C GLY A 33 -4.92 -2.62 26.51
N SER A 34 -5.55 -2.78 25.34
CA SER A 34 -6.70 -3.69 25.17
C SER A 34 -6.60 -4.55 23.92
N LEU A 35 -7.03 -5.81 24.02
CA LEU A 35 -7.06 -6.74 22.89
C LEU A 35 -7.96 -6.20 21.76
N ILE A 36 -9.03 -5.49 22.13
CA ILE A 36 -10.00 -4.90 21.20
C ILE A 36 -9.35 -3.79 20.37
N THR A 37 -8.54 -2.90 20.96
CA THR A 37 -7.88 -1.81 20.21
C THR A 37 -6.82 -2.34 19.27
N LYS A 38 -6.09 -3.40 19.66
CA LYS A 38 -5.15 -4.10 18.78
C LYS A 38 -5.83 -4.73 17.57
N LEU A 39 -6.94 -5.45 17.77
CA LEU A 39 -7.71 -6.03 16.66
C LEU A 39 -8.33 -4.95 15.77
N ALA A 40 -8.89 -3.91 16.36
CA ALA A 40 -9.51 -2.82 15.61
C ALA A 40 -8.50 -2.10 14.71
N LEU A 41 -7.29 -1.79 15.20
CA LEU A 41 -6.26 -1.16 14.39
C LEU A 41 -5.58 -2.16 13.44
N GLY A 42 -5.17 -3.33 13.94
CA GLY A 42 -4.47 -4.34 13.15
C GLY A 42 -5.28 -4.95 12.01
N ILE A 43 -6.61 -5.08 12.17
CA ILE A 43 -7.49 -5.56 11.10
C ILE A 43 -8.20 -4.39 10.41
N GLY A 44 -8.68 -3.41 11.16
CA GLY A 44 -9.44 -2.30 10.60
C GLY A 44 -8.61 -1.43 9.66
N SER A 45 -7.33 -1.16 9.97
CA SER A 45 -6.46 -0.40 9.08
C SER A 45 -6.28 -1.06 7.70
N PRO A 46 -5.86 -2.33 7.58
CA PRO A 46 -5.77 -2.98 6.27
C PRO A 46 -7.14 -3.16 5.61
N LEU A 47 -8.23 -3.40 6.37
CA LEU A 47 -9.57 -3.49 5.78
C LEU A 47 -10.00 -2.17 5.12
N LEU A 48 -9.80 -1.05 5.83
CA LEU A 48 -10.12 0.29 5.32
C LEU A 48 -9.32 0.60 4.06
N ILE A 49 -8.02 0.29 4.07
CA ILE A 49 -7.19 0.47 2.88
C ILE A 49 -7.62 -0.44 1.73
N ALA A 50 -7.98 -1.70 1.99
CA ALA A 50 -8.47 -2.60 0.95
C ALA A 50 -9.77 -2.08 0.30
N ILE A 51 -10.68 -1.51 1.10
CA ILE A 51 -11.91 -0.88 0.60
C ILE A 51 -11.56 0.35 -0.24
N LEU A 52 -10.76 1.29 0.27
CA LEU A 52 -10.35 2.48 -0.46
C LEU A 52 -9.65 2.13 -1.78
N TRP A 53 -8.78 1.12 -1.75
CA TRP A 53 -8.09 0.64 -2.93
C TRP A 53 -9.06 0.05 -3.96
N GLY A 54 -9.96 -0.83 -3.52
CA GLY A 54 -10.98 -1.45 -4.37
C GLY A 54 -11.97 -0.45 -4.95
N THR A 55 -12.30 0.62 -4.21
CA THR A 55 -13.25 1.63 -4.66
C THR A 55 -12.62 2.64 -5.63
N PHE A 56 -11.35 3.01 -5.43
CA PHE A 56 -10.75 4.17 -6.11
C PHE A 56 -9.54 3.89 -6.99
N ILE A 57 -8.74 2.85 -6.68
CA ILE A 57 -7.42 2.62 -7.30
C ILE A 57 -7.43 1.39 -8.23
N ALA A 58 -8.22 0.36 -7.88
CA ALA A 58 -8.24 -0.90 -8.61
C ALA A 58 -8.61 -0.72 -10.10
N PRO A 59 -8.12 -1.59 -11.02
CA PRO A 59 -8.49 -1.52 -12.43
C PRO A 59 -10.00 -1.63 -12.70
N LYS A 60 -10.72 -2.31 -11.79
CA LYS A 60 -12.18 -2.45 -11.78
C LYS A 60 -12.84 -1.60 -10.68
N ALA A 61 -12.20 -0.49 -10.29
CA ALA A 61 -12.71 0.41 -9.28
C ALA A 61 -14.11 0.94 -9.65
N THR A 62 -14.99 1.01 -8.66
CA THR A 62 -16.35 1.58 -8.82
C THR A 62 -16.29 3.06 -9.17
N LEU A 63 -15.38 3.80 -8.55
CA LEU A 63 -15.10 5.20 -8.84
C LEU A 63 -13.63 5.34 -9.22
N LEU A 64 -13.31 5.18 -10.50
CA LEU A 64 -11.95 5.42 -10.97
C LEU A 64 -11.56 6.89 -10.74
N LEU A 65 -10.59 7.11 -9.85
CA LEU A 65 -10.01 8.44 -9.67
C LEU A 65 -9.16 8.79 -10.90
N PRO A 66 -9.36 9.99 -11.51
CA PRO A 66 -8.45 10.46 -12.53
C PRO A 66 -7.08 10.76 -11.93
N GLU A 67 -6.04 10.59 -12.74
CA GLU A 67 -4.72 11.16 -12.43
C GLU A 67 -4.84 12.70 -12.39
N PRO A 68 -4.27 13.40 -11.39
CA PRO A 68 -3.24 12.95 -10.43
C PRO A 68 -3.78 12.49 -9.06
N TYR A 69 -5.09 12.53 -8.82
CA TYR A 69 -5.67 12.23 -7.50
C TYR A 69 -5.43 10.79 -7.06
N ARG A 70 -5.49 9.85 -8.01
CA ARG A 70 -5.13 8.44 -7.77
C ARG A 70 -3.69 8.32 -7.25
N PHE A 71 -2.74 9.01 -7.86
CA PHE A 71 -1.35 9.01 -7.41
C PHE A 71 -1.18 9.57 -5.99
N ILE A 72 -1.88 10.65 -5.67
CA ILE A 72 -1.84 11.23 -4.32
C ILE A 72 -2.33 10.20 -3.29
N LEU A 73 -3.44 9.52 -3.60
CA LEU A 73 -3.97 8.48 -2.71
C LEU A 73 -3.00 7.29 -2.56
N GLU A 74 -2.41 6.82 -3.67
CA GLU A 74 -1.37 5.78 -3.62
C GLU A 74 -0.20 6.20 -2.71
N CYS A 75 0.32 7.42 -2.88
CA CYS A 75 1.38 7.97 -2.05
C CYS A 75 1.01 8.05 -0.56
N LEU A 76 -0.23 8.46 -0.25
CA LEU A 76 -0.70 8.51 1.13
C LEU A 76 -0.76 7.11 1.74
N ILE A 77 -1.24 6.12 1.00
CA ILE A 77 -1.36 4.73 1.47
C ILE A 77 0.02 4.09 1.67
N PHE A 78 0.89 4.16 0.66
CA PHE A 78 2.25 3.63 0.75
C PHE A 78 3.10 4.39 1.78
N GLY A 79 2.93 5.70 1.87
CA GLY A 79 3.58 6.55 2.88
C GLY A 79 3.15 6.18 4.29
N ALA A 80 1.84 5.95 4.51
CA ALA A 80 1.33 5.48 5.79
C ALA A 80 1.87 4.09 6.16
N ALA A 81 1.90 3.16 5.21
CA ALA A 81 2.44 1.81 5.43
C ALA A 81 3.95 1.82 5.75
N SER A 82 4.73 2.60 5.00
CA SER A 82 6.17 2.78 5.24
C SER A 82 6.42 3.44 6.60
N SER A 83 5.66 4.49 6.93
CA SER A 83 5.74 5.15 8.24
C SER A 83 5.37 4.21 9.39
N ALA A 84 4.35 3.36 9.21
CA ALA A 84 3.98 2.36 10.20
C ALA A 84 5.11 1.36 10.47
N LEU A 85 5.78 0.84 9.43
CA LEU A 85 6.95 -0.03 9.59
C LEU A 85 8.11 0.69 10.28
N TYR A 86 8.38 1.94 9.90
CA TYR A 86 9.43 2.75 10.52
C TYR A 86 9.21 2.94 12.02
N LEU A 87 7.98 3.27 12.42
CA LEU A 87 7.60 3.49 13.82
C LEU A 87 7.63 2.21 14.67
N VAL A 88 7.50 1.03 14.05
CA VAL A 88 7.66 -0.27 14.72
C VAL A 88 9.14 -0.70 14.81
N GLY A 89 10.06 0.05 14.18
CA GLY A 89 11.50 -0.21 14.20
C GLY A 89 12.02 -1.00 12.99
N GLU A 90 11.14 -1.36 12.05
CA GLU A 90 11.48 -2.10 10.82
C GLU A 90 11.92 -1.14 9.70
N THR A 91 12.96 -0.34 9.97
CA THR A 91 13.44 0.72 9.05
C THR A 91 13.88 0.18 7.69
N ASN A 92 14.50 -1.00 7.65
CA ASN A 92 14.92 -1.64 6.40
C ASN A 92 13.72 -1.97 5.50
N LEU A 93 12.66 -2.56 6.06
CA LEU A 93 11.44 -2.89 5.32
C LEU A 93 10.71 -1.61 4.88
N ALA A 94 10.66 -0.59 5.73
CA ALA A 94 10.08 0.71 5.39
C ALA A 94 10.75 1.34 4.15
N MET A 95 12.08 1.33 4.10
CA MET A 95 12.85 1.84 2.96
C MET A 95 12.64 1.00 1.70
N ILE A 96 12.70 -0.33 1.80
CA ILE A 96 12.49 -1.23 0.65
C ILE A 96 11.10 -1.01 0.05
N LEU A 97 10.06 -0.94 0.88
CA LEU A 97 8.69 -0.70 0.44
C LEU A 97 8.55 0.64 -0.31
N GLY A 98 9.12 1.71 0.25
CA GLY A 98 9.09 3.04 -0.36
C GLY A 98 9.83 3.10 -1.69
N VAL A 99 11.04 2.54 -1.76
CA VAL A 99 11.85 2.55 -2.99
C VAL A 99 11.19 1.71 -4.10
N LEU A 100 10.69 0.51 -3.76
CA LEU A 100 10.00 -0.33 -4.75
C LEU A 100 8.72 0.31 -5.27
N PHE A 101 7.97 1.01 -4.40
CA PHE A 101 6.80 1.79 -4.82
C PHE A 101 7.17 2.87 -5.84
N LEU A 102 8.22 3.65 -5.59
CA LEU A 102 8.67 4.71 -6.51
C LEU A 102 9.08 4.13 -7.86
N ILE A 103 9.89 3.06 -7.87
CA ILE A 103 10.33 2.40 -9.10
C ILE A 103 9.13 1.89 -9.91
N ASN A 104 8.22 1.16 -9.24
CA ASN A 104 7.04 0.60 -9.88
C ASN A 104 6.14 1.71 -10.44
N ARG A 105 5.94 2.80 -9.70
CA ARG A 105 5.14 3.94 -10.13
C ARG A 105 5.72 4.64 -11.37
N ILE A 106 7.04 4.84 -11.41
CA ILE A 106 7.72 5.40 -12.57
C ILE A 106 7.51 4.50 -13.79
N GLN A 107 7.64 3.18 -13.63
CA GLN A 107 7.41 2.23 -14.73
C GLN A 107 5.96 2.22 -15.22
N LEU A 108 4.97 2.28 -14.32
CA LEU A 108 3.56 2.38 -14.68
C LEU A 108 3.28 3.64 -15.51
N SER A 109 3.86 4.79 -15.10
CA SER A 109 3.71 6.07 -15.81
C SER A 109 4.34 6.03 -17.21
N ILE A 110 5.55 5.47 -17.34
CA ILE A 110 6.25 5.37 -18.64
C ILE A 110 5.49 4.46 -19.61
N TRP A 111 4.93 3.34 -19.12
CA TRP A 111 4.27 2.35 -19.97
C TRP A 111 2.74 2.50 -20.08
N LYS A 112 2.17 3.55 -19.46
CA LYS A 112 0.72 3.82 -19.39
C LYS A 112 -0.08 2.58 -18.97
N GLN A 113 0.39 1.91 -17.92
CA GLN A 113 -0.29 0.78 -17.28
C GLN A 113 -1.07 1.26 -16.05
#